data_AF-A0A401P971-F1
#
_entry.id   AF-A0A401P971-F1
#
_cell.length_a   1.000
_cell.length_b   1.000
_cell.length_c   1.000
_cell.angle_alpha   90.00
_cell.angle_beta   90.00
_cell.angle_gamma   90.00
#
_symmetry.space_group_name_H-M   'P 1'
#
loop_
_entity.id
_entity.type
_entity.pdbx_description
1 polymer ?
#
loop_
_entity_poly.entity_id
_entity_poly.type
_entity_poly.pdbx_seq_one_letter_code
_entity_poly.pdbx_strand_id
1 'polypeptide(L)'
;MKYYMGIDVGTASVRAALVDQHGKVLVQAEQPIQIWNPQPDYYEQSSADIWAACCTVSKRISQAANLCYLRGIGFDATCSLVVLDEKFEPLAVNAEGVNSRNIIMWMDHRAVDQVDRINQTKHHVLKYVGGVMSPEMQPPKLLWLKEKLRDICWEKAGHFFDLPDFLSWKATGATTRSLCTLVCKWTYSAESGWSDCFWKRIGLGDLTDNNHSKI
;
A
#
# COMPACT_ATOMS: atom_id res chain seq x y z
N MET A 1 -16.30 17.90 24.24
CA MET A 1 -15.12 17.00 24.15
C MET A 1 -14.76 16.82 22.69
N LYS A 2 -13.51 16.55 22.34
CA LYS A 2 -13.11 16.19 20.97
C LYS A 2 -12.58 14.76 20.96
N TYR A 3 -12.89 14.01 19.91
CA TYR A 3 -12.43 12.64 19.70
C TYR A 3 -11.68 12.52 18.38
N TYR A 4 -10.79 11.54 18.33
CA TYR A 4 -10.05 11.13 17.14
C TYR A 4 -10.14 9.62 16.99
N MET A 5 -10.17 9.15 15.74
CA MET A 5 -10.21 7.72 15.43
C MET A 5 -8.88 7.33 14.78
N GLY A 6 -8.17 6.38 15.35
CA GLY A 6 -7.04 5.72 14.71
C GLY A 6 -7.47 4.36 14.18
N ILE A 7 -7.10 4.04 12.95
CA ILE A 7 -7.32 2.72 12.33
C ILE A 7 -5.95 2.17 11.93
N ASP A 8 -5.61 1.01 12.45
CA ASP A 8 -4.36 0.27 12.20
C ASP A 8 -4.69 -1.00 11.40
N VAL A 9 -4.15 -1.12 10.18
CA VAL A 9 -4.23 -2.31 9.35
C VAL A 9 -2.92 -3.08 9.45
N GLY A 10 -2.87 -3.97 10.43
CA GLY A 10 -1.77 -4.91 10.63
C GLY A 10 -1.83 -6.09 9.64
N THR A 11 -0.93 -7.06 9.84
CA THR A 11 -0.80 -8.22 8.95
C THR A 11 -2.08 -9.06 8.87
N ALA A 12 -2.73 -9.34 10.00
CA ALA A 12 -3.83 -10.31 10.09
C ALA A 12 -5.16 -9.73 10.61
N SER A 13 -5.19 -8.45 10.99
CA SER A 13 -6.41 -7.79 11.44
C SER A 13 -6.37 -6.29 11.24
N VAL A 14 -7.57 -5.70 11.16
CA VAL A 14 -7.79 -4.27 11.27
C VAL A 14 -8.22 -3.97 12.70
N ARG A 15 -7.57 -2.97 13.31
CA ARG A 15 -7.88 -2.47 14.65
C ARG A 15 -8.28 -1.02 14.55
N ALA A 16 -9.21 -0.58 15.39
CA ALA A 16 -9.52 0.82 15.52
C ALA A 16 -9.66 1.22 16.99
N ALA A 17 -9.25 2.45 17.29
CA ALA A 17 -9.36 3.04 18.62
C ALA A 17 -10.01 4.42 18.51
N LEU A 18 -10.98 4.68 19.39
CA LEU A 18 -11.46 6.04 19.63
C LEU A 18 -10.70 6.64 20.81
N VAL A 19 -10.09 7.79 20.59
CA VAL A 19 -9.19 8.45 21.54
C VAL A 19 -9.73 9.86 21.82
N ASP A 20 -9.73 10.28 23.08
CA ASP A 20 -10.07 11.65 23.42
C ASP A 20 -8.91 12.63 23.19
N GLN A 21 -9.20 13.92 23.30
CA GLN A 21 -8.22 15.01 23.14
C GLN A 21 -7.05 15.00 24.15
N HIS A 22 -7.09 14.15 25.18
CA HIS A 22 -6.03 13.97 26.17
C HIS A 22 -5.23 12.68 25.92
N GLY A 23 -5.50 11.96 24.83
CA GLY A 23 -4.84 10.71 24.49
C GLY A 23 -5.42 9.48 25.18
N LYS A 24 -6.56 9.59 25.87
CA LYS A 24 -7.20 8.44 26.52
C LYS A 24 -7.97 7.62 25.50
N VAL A 25 -7.65 6.33 25.41
CA VAL A 25 -8.42 5.36 24.63
C VAL A 25 -9.75 5.10 25.34
N LEU A 26 -10.86 5.31 24.63
CA LEU A 26 -12.21 5.14 25.15
C LEU A 26 -12.81 3.79 24.79
N VAL A 27 -12.61 3.37 23.54
CA VAL A 27 -13.08 2.08 23.02
C VAL A 27 -12.12 1.62 21.92
N GLN A 28 -11.99 0.31 21.79
CA GLN A 28 -11.27 -0.33 20.70
C GLN A 28 -12.12 -1.42 20.08
N ALA A 29 -11.88 -1.70 18.80
CA ALA A 29 -12.46 -2.83 18.10
C ALA A 29 -11.42 -3.45 17.18
N GLU A 30 -11.57 -4.75 16.92
CA GLU A 30 -10.72 -5.51 16.02
C GLU A 30 -11.59 -6.35 15.07
N GLN A 31 -11.09 -6.55 13.86
CA GLN A 31 -11.70 -7.41 12.86
C GLN A 31 -10.59 -8.17 12.11
N PRO A 32 -10.55 -9.51 12.17
CA PRO A 32 -9.62 -10.31 11.38
C PRO A 32 -9.80 -10.09 9.87
N ILE A 33 -8.71 -10.21 9.12
CA ILE A 33 -8.68 -10.16 7.65
C ILE A 33 -8.01 -11.40 7.07
N GLN A 34 -8.42 -11.79 5.88
CA GLN A 34 -7.92 -12.97 5.20
C GLN A 34 -6.51 -12.72 4.62
N ILE A 35 -5.64 -13.71 4.73
CA ILE A 35 -4.36 -13.77 4.04
C ILE A 35 -4.38 -14.99 3.13
N TRP A 36 -4.03 -14.83 1.85
CA TRP A 36 -3.79 -15.95 0.95
C TRP A 36 -2.28 -16.19 0.84
N ASN A 37 -1.88 -17.44 1.01
CA ASN A 37 -0.51 -17.92 0.77
C ASN A 37 -0.59 -19.06 -0.24
N PRO A 38 -0.63 -18.76 -1.55
CA PRO A 38 -0.80 -19.78 -2.58
C PRO A 38 0.44 -20.67 -2.74
N GLN A 39 1.63 -20.15 -2.41
CA GLN A 39 2.89 -20.87 -2.48
C GLN A 39 3.95 -20.18 -1.61
N PRO A 40 5.09 -20.84 -1.29
CA PRO A 40 6.15 -20.24 -0.48
C PRO A 40 6.52 -18.84 -0.96
N ASP A 41 6.67 -17.91 -0.01
CA ASP A 41 7.03 -16.50 -0.23
C ASP A 41 5.98 -15.62 -0.93
N TYR A 42 4.82 -16.16 -1.30
CA TYR A 42 3.72 -15.42 -1.92
C TYR A 42 2.64 -15.15 -0.88
N TYR A 43 2.32 -13.88 -0.65
CA TYR A 43 1.36 -13.43 0.35
C TYR A 43 0.47 -12.33 -0.23
N GLU A 44 -0.84 -12.59 -0.24
CA GLU A 44 -1.83 -11.74 -0.90
C GLU A 44 -2.97 -11.37 0.03
N GLN A 45 -3.57 -10.19 -0.20
CA GLN A 45 -4.76 -9.71 0.49
C GLN A 45 -5.75 -9.05 -0.48
N SER A 46 -6.94 -8.75 0.06
CA SER A 46 -8.04 -8.09 -0.64
C SER A 46 -8.20 -6.69 -0.09
N SER A 47 -8.02 -5.69 -0.96
CA SER A 47 -8.24 -4.29 -0.60
C SER A 47 -9.70 -4.01 -0.23
N ALA A 48 -10.64 -4.72 -0.86
CA ALA A 48 -12.06 -4.62 -0.56
C ALA A 48 -12.39 -5.19 0.84
N ASP A 49 -11.80 -6.34 1.20
CA ASP A 49 -12.03 -6.98 2.49
C ASP A 49 -11.43 -6.14 3.63
N ILE A 50 -10.22 -5.61 3.43
CA ILE A 50 -9.59 -4.69 4.38
C ILE A 50 -10.46 -3.46 4.58
N TRP A 51 -10.95 -2.83 3.52
CA TRP A 51 -11.82 -1.66 3.64
C TRP A 51 -13.14 -1.98 4.35
N ALA A 52 -13.73 -3.15 4.08
CA ALA A 52 -14.93 -3.63 4.78
C ALA A 52 -14.65 -3.86 6.28
N ALA A 53 -13.48 -4.39 6.63
CA ALA A 53 -13.04 -4.54 8.01
C ALA A 53 -12.84 -3.17 8.70
N CYS A 54 -12.20 -2.19 8.04
CA CYS A 54 -12.11 -0.80 8.51
C CYS A 54 -13.50 -0.21 8.80
N CYS A 55 -14.44 -0.37 7.88
CA CYS A 55 -15.82 0.08 8.07
C CYS A 55 -16.49 -0.60 9.26
N THR A 56 -16.25 -1.90 9.45
CA THR A 56 -16.82 -2.70 10.53
C THR A 56 -16.32 -2.23 11.90
N VAL A 57 -15.00 -2.09 12.08
CA VAL A 57 -14.45 -1.60 13.35
C VAL A 57 -14.85 -0.15 13.61
N SER A 58 -14.90 0.70 12.58
CA SER A 58 -15.33 2.09 12.67
C SER A 58 -16.77 2.22 13.15
N LYS A 59 -17.68 1.38 12.62
CA LYS A 59 -19.08 1.35 13.06
C LYS A 59 -19.21 0.89 14.51
N ARG A 60 -18.44 -0.12 14.93
CA ARG A 60 -18.45 -0.62 16.33
C ARG A 60 -18.01 0.48 17.31
N ILE A 61 -16.89 1.16 17.03
CA ILE A 61 -16.40 2.21 17.94
C ILE A 61 -17.27 3.47 17.93
N SER A 62 -17.94 3.75 16.81
CA SER A 62 -18.86 4.89 16.68
C SER A 62 -20.10 4.78 17.59
N GLN A 63 -20.42 3.59 18.08
CA GLN A 63 -21.53 3.39 19.02
C GLN A 63 -21.19 3.87 20.44
N ALA A 64 -19.91 4.05 20.77
CA ALA A 64 -19.44 4.43 22.11
C ALA A 64 -19.38 5.94 22.35
N ALA A 65 -19.58 6.78 21.32
CA ALA A 65 -19.49 8.23 21.45
C ALA A 65 -20.36 8.98 20.44
N ASN A 66 -20.71 10.22 20.76
CA ASN A 66 -21.37 11.10 19.81
C ASN A 66 -20.37 11.61 18.75
N LEU A 67 -20.57 11.18 17.50
CA LEU A 67 -19.70 11.49 16.36
C LEU A 67 -19.64 12.98 16.00
N CYS A 68 -20.55 13.83 16.49
CA CYS A 68 -20.47 15.29 16.28
C CYS A 68 -19.18 15.90 16.88
N TYR A 69 -18.54 15.16 17.79
CA TYR A 69 -17.28 15.52 18.44
C TYR A 69 -16.05 14.87 17.80
N LEU A 70 -16.21 14.01 16.79
CA LEU A 70 -15.09 13.47 16.02
C LEU A 70 -14.44 14.60 15.23
N ARG A 71 -13.10 14.70 15.28
CA ARG A 71 -12.33 15.77 14.63
C ARG A 71 -11.33 15.27 13.60
N GLY A 72 -11.07 13.97 13.56
CA GLY A 72 -10.19 13.39 12.56
C GLY A 72 -10.18 11.87 12.61
N ILE A 73 -9.80 11.27 11.49
CA ILE A 73 -9.53 9.85 11.31
C ILE A 73 -8.11 9.75 10.77
N GLY A 74 -7.29 8.88 11.36
CA GLY A 74 -5.95 8.55 10.88
C GLY A 74 -5.85 7.07 10.54
N PHE A 75 -5.08 6.77 9.50
CA PHE A 75 -4.77 5.40 9.08
C PHE A 75 -3.28 5.12 9.28
N ASP A 76 -3.00 3.95 9.84
CA ASP A 76 -1.70 3.30 9.84
C ASP A 76 -1.86 1.91 9.23
N ALA A 77 -0.88 1.45 8.46
CA ALA A 77 -0.97 0.15 7.81
C ALA A 77 0.40 -0.40 7.43
N THR A 78 0.48 -1.73 7.28
CA THR A 78 1.64 -2.37 6.66
C THR A 78 1.89 -1.81 5.25
N CYS A 79 3.16 -1.76 4.81
CA CYS A 79 3.49 -1.18 3.52
C CYS A 79 3.29 -2.13 2.33
N SER A 80 2.06 -2.61 2.15
CA SER A 80 1.70 -3.58 1.12
C SER A 80 1.28 -2.88 -0.18
N LEU A 81 1.64 -3.46 -1.33
CA LEU A 81 1.33 -2.89 -2.65
C LEU A 81 -0.12 -3.19 -3.02
N VAL A 82 -0.95 -2.16 -3.21
CA VAL A 82 -2.32 -2.28 -3.70
C VAL A 82 -2.36 -1.90 -5.18
N VAL A 83 -3.00 -2.74 -6.01
CA VAL A 83 -3.12 -2.49 -7.46
C VAL A 83 -4.58 -2.33 -7.87
N LEU A 84 -4.86 -1.23 -8.57
CA LEU A 84 -6.18 -0.89 -9.11
C LEU A 84 -6.07 -0.50 -10.59
N ASP A 85 -7.16 -0.69 -11.35
CA ASP A 85 -7.27 -0.18 -12.71
C ASP A 85 -7.55 1.34 -12.75
N GLU A 86 -7.70 1.90 -13.95
CA GLU A 86 -8.01 3.33 -14.17
C GLU A 86 -9.38 3.76 -13.61
N LYS A 87 -10.27 2.80 -13.32
CA LYS A 87 -11.59 3.03 -12.71
C LYS A 87 -11.56 2.80 -11.20
N PHE A 88 -10.39 2.59 -10.63
CA PHE A 88 -10.16 2.23 -9.23
C PHE A 88 -10.76 0.89 -8.81
N GLU A 89 -10.96 -0.03 -9.75
CA GLU A 89 -11.39 -1.39 -9.46
C GLU A 89 -10.19 -2.30 -9.16
N PRO A 90 -10.32 -3.28 -8.25
CA PRO A 90 -9.26 -4.24 -7.92
C PRO A 90 -8.72 -4.99 -9.14
N LEU A 91 -7.40 -5.03 -9.30
CA LEU A 91 -6.72 -5.82 -10.34
C LEU A 91 -5.91 -6.95 -9.73
N ALA A 92 -6.03 -8.14 -10.32
CA ALA A 92 -5.31 -9.32 -9.86
C ALA A 92 -3.78 -9.10 -9.82
N VAL A 93 -3.16 -9.50 -8.72
CA VAL A 93 -1.69 -9.60 -8.58
C VAL A 93 -1.22 -11.05 -8.57
N ASN A 94 -2.06 -11.96 -9.04
CA ASN A 94 -1.86 -13.40 -9.09
C ASN A 94 -2.04 -13.94 -10.52
N ALA A 95 -1.47 -15.12 -10.80
CA ALA A 95 -1.50 -15.74 -12.12
C ALA A 95 -2.89 -16.27 -12.50
N GLU A 96 -3.74 -16.54 -11.52
CA GLU A 96 -5.11 -17.03 -11.72
C GLU A 96 -6.07 -15.93 -12.21
N GLY A 97 -5.65 -14.65 -12.17
CA GLY A 97 -6.48 -13.52 -12.59
C GLY A 97 -7.61 -13.21 -11.61
N VAL A 98 -7.47 -13.57 -10.32
CA VAL A 98 -8.48 -13.30 -9.30
C VAL A 98 -8.36 -11.85 -8.82
N ASN A 99 -9.22 -10.98 -9.35
CA ASN A 99 -9.20 -9.54 -9.07
C ASN A 99 -9.38 -9.16 -7.59
N SER A 100 -10.07 -9.98 -6.78
CA SER A 100 -10.21 -9.70 -5.35
C SER A 100 -8.90 -9.87 -4.57
N ARG A 101 -7.90 -10.56 -5.13
CA ARG A 101 -6.55 -10.65 -4.57
C ARG A 101 -5.66 -9.65 -5.29
N ASN A 102 -5.74 -8.39 -4.86
CA ASN A 102 -5.12 -7.24 -5.51
C ASN A 102 -4.05 -6.55 -4.66
N ILE A 103 -3.62 -7.20 -3.57
CA ILE A 103 -2.55 -6.71 -2.70
C ILE A 103 -1.40 -7.71 -2.69
N ILE A 104 -0.19 -7.24 -2.98
CA ILE A 104 1.05 -7.97 -2.66
C ILE A 104 1.51 -7.53 -1.28
N MET A 105 1.48 -8.42 -0.30
CA MET A 105 1.78 -8.08 1.10
C MET A 105 3.24 -7.63 1.28
N TRP A 106 3.51 -6.87 2.34
CA TRP A 106 4.85 -6.39 2.67
C TRP A 106 5.89 -7.54 2.75
N MET A 107 5.54 -8.65 3.41
CA MET A 107 6.35 -9.85 3.61
C MET A 107 6.43 -10.79 2.40
N ASP A 108 5.83 -10.41 1.26
CA ASP A 108 5.91 -11.17 0.03
C ASP A 108 7.30 -11.00 -0.62
N HIS A 109 7.98 -12.12 -0.86
CA HIS A 109 9.33 -12.16 -1.41
C HIS A 109 9.35 -12.74 -2.84
N ARG A 110 8.24 -12.69 -3.59
CA ARG A 110 8.20 -13.16 -4.98
C ARG A 110 9.18 -12.45 -5.93
N ALA A 111 9.64 -11.26 -5.54
CA ALA A 111 10.45 -10.37 -6.36
C ALA A 111 11.95 -10.38 -6.05
N VAL A 112 12.48 -11.44 -5.42
CA VAL A 112 13.91 -11.53 -5.05
C VAL A 112 14.84 -11.42 -6.28
N ASP A 113 14.51 -12.07 -7.40
CA ASP A 113 15.30 -11.96 -8.64
C ASP A 113 15.35 -10.52 -9.19
N GLN A 114 14.26 -9.75 -9.02
CA GLN A 114 14.18 -8.34 -9.40
C GLN A 114 15.04 -7.50 -8.45
N VAL A 115 15.00 -7.78 -7.14
CA VAL A 115 15.84 -7.11 -6.14
C VAL A 115 17.32 -7.26 -6.46
N ASP A 116 17.78 -8.47 -6.76
CA ASP A 116 19.19 -8.73 -7.07
C ASP A 116 19.65 -7.95 -8.30
N ARG A 117 18.83 -7.93 -9.36
CA ARG A 117 19.12 -7.15 -10.57
C ARG A 117 19.13 -5.65 -10.31
N ILE A 118 18.19 -5.15 -9.50
CA ILE A 118 18.14 -3.73 -9.10
C ILE A 118 19.40 -3.37 -8.30
N ASN A 119 19.82 -4.20 -7.35
CA ASN A 119 21.02 -3.97 -6.54
C ASN A 119 22.31 -3.98 -7.37
N GLN A 120 22.40 -4.86 -8.38
CA GLN A 120 23.53 -4.90 -9.31
C GLN A 120 23.69 -3.63 -10.14
N THR A 121 22.64 -2.81 -10.30
CA THR A 121 22.75 -1.52 -10.99
C THR A 121 23.66 -0.54 -10.26
N LYS A 122 23.84 -0.71 -8.94
CA LYS A 122 24.56 0.22 -8.04
C LYS A 122 24.09 1.66 -8.20
N HIS A 123 22.81 1.85 -8.55
CA HIS A 123 22.25 3.17 -8.81
C HIS A 123 22.29 4.04 -7.54
N HIS A 124 22.44 5.36 -7.71
CA HIS A 124 22.64 6.26 -6.57
C HIS A 124 21.46 6.26 -5.58
N VAL A 125 20.23 5.95 -6.03
CA VAL A 125 19.04 5.91 -5.14
C VAL A 125 19.18 4.86 -4.05
N LEU A 126 19.96 3.79 -4.29
CA LEU A 126 20.21 2.75 -3.29
C LEU A 126 20.81 3.33 -2.00
N LYS A 127 21.59 4.41 -2.10
CA LYS A 127 22.18 5.09 -0.93
C LYS A 127 21.12 5.62 0.04
N TYR A 128 19.93 5.97 -0.44
CA TYR A 128 18.85 6.53 0.38
C TYR A 128 17.96 5.46 1.01
N VAL A 129 18.16 4.19 0.66
CA VAL A 129 17.34 3.06 1.15
C VAL A 129 18.20 2.03 1.91
N GLY A 130 19.33 2.47 2.48
CA GLY A 130 20.23 1.61 3.25
C GLY A 130 21.31 0.89 2.43
N GLY A 131 21.51 1.29 1.17
CA GLY A 131 22.54 0.76 0.27
C GLY A 131 22.10 -0.48 -0.52
N VAL A 132 21.00 -1.12 -0.12
CA VAL A 132 20.48 -2.35 -0.72
C VAL A 132 18.95 -2.28 -0.74
N MET A 133 18.35 -2.55 -1.90
CA MET A 133 16.91 -2.69 -2.07
C MET A 133 16.43 -3.97 -1.38
N SER A 134 15.33 -3.88 -0.64
CA SER A 134 14.65 -5.03 -0.02
C SER A 134 13.50 -5.55 -0.89
N PRO A 135 13.17 -6.85 -0.89
CA PRO A 135 11.96 -7.39 -1.53
C PRO A 135 10.67 -6.74 -1.04
N GLU A 136 10.67 -6.18 0.17
CA GLU A 136 9.49 -5.51 0.74
C GLU A 136 9.20 -4.13 0.12
N MET A 137 10.07 -3.62 -0.74
CA MET A 137 9.91 -2.32 -1.39
C MET A 137 9.06 -2.44 -2.67
N GLN A 138 8.48 -1.32 -3.10
CA GLN A 138 7.53 -1.35 -4.23
C GLN A 138 8.20 -1.53 -5.62
N PRO A 139 9.35 -0.91 -5.94
CA PRO A 139 9.98 -1.07 -7.26
C PRO A 139 10.22 -2.52 -7.71
N PRO A 140 10.78 -3.44 -6.89
CA PRO A 140 10.95 -4.83 -7.30
C PRO A 140 9.61 -5.55 -7.53
N LYS A 141 8.58 -5.27 -6.70
CA LYS A 141 7.23 -5.84 -6.88
C LYS A 141 6.58 -5.36 -8.18
N LEU A 142 6.73 -4.07 -8.51
CA LEU A 142 6.28 -3.50 -9.78
C LEU A 142 6.99 -4.14 -10.98
N LEU A 143 8.32 -4.31 -10.89
CA LEU A 143 9.08 -4.98 -11.95
C LEU A 143 8.63 -6.44 -12.12
N TRP A 144 8.36 -7.14 -11.02
CA TRP A 144 7.81 -8.50 -11.07
C TRP A 144 6.44 -8.53 -11.75
N LEU A 145 5.52 -7.60 -11.40
CA LEU A 145 4.21 -7.49 -12.05
C LEU A 145 4.34 -7.26 -13.55
N LYS A 146 5.26 -6.38 -13.97
CA LYS A 146 5.53 -6.10 -15.39
C LYS A 146 6.04 -7.33 -16.14
N GLU A 147 6.94 -8.10 -15.52
CA GLU A 147 7.57 -9.25 -16.16
C GLU A 147 6.70 -10.51 -16.15
N LYS A 148 5.90 -10.70 -15.09
CA LYS A 148 5.16 -11.95 -14.86
C LYS A 148 3.66 -11.83 -15.14
N LEU A 149 3.06 -10.67 -14.91
CA LEU A 149 1.62 -10.44 -15.03
C LEU A 149 1.31 -9.26 -15.95
N ARG A 150 2.00 -9.18 -17.09
CA ARG A 150 1.90 -8.03 -17.99
C ARG A 150 0.47 -7.77 -18.48
N ASP A 151 -0.14 -8.78 -19.11
CA ASP A 151 -1.46 -8.65 -19.76
C ASP A 151 -2.62 -8.66 -18.75
N ILE A 152 -2.41 -9.31 -17.61
CA ILE A 152 -3.42 -9.45 -16.54
C ILE A 152 -3.47 -8.19 -15.69
N CYS A 153 -2.31 -7.62 -15.36
CA CYS A 153 -2.14 -6.57 -14.36
C CYS A 153 -1.48 -5.31 -14.94
N TRP A 154 -0.24 -5.40 -15.43
CA TRP A 154 0.58 -4.22 -15.74
C TRP A 154 -0.06 -3.27 -16.76
N GLU A 155 -0.53 -3.80 -17.89
CA GLU A 155 -1.11 -2.99 -18.98
C GLU A 155 -2.45 -2.36 -18.58
N LYS A 156 -3.15 -2.93 -17.59
CA LYS A 156 -4.46 -2.46 -17.12
C LYS A 156 -4.38 -1.57 -15.89
N ALA A 157 -3.25 -1.60 -15.17
CA ALA A 157 -3.09 -0.87 -13.93
C ALA A 157 -3.16 0.65 -14.16
N GLY A 158 -4.09 1.29 -13.46
CA GLY A 158 -4.21 2.76 -13.42
C GLY A 158 -3.55 3.34 -12.19
N HIS A 159 -3.55 2.59 -11.07
CA HIS A 159 -3.00 3.06 -9.80
C HIS A 159 -2.28 1.96 -9.04
N PHE A 160 -1.09 2.28 -8.59
CA PHE A 160 -0.35 1.55 -7.58
C PHE A 160 -0.31 2.40 -6.32
N PHE A 161 -0.79 1.85 -5.22
CA PHE A 161 -0.81 2.50 -3.93
C PHE A 161 0.01 1.69 -2.93
N ASP A 162 0.60 2.40 -1.98
CA ASP A 162 0.90 1.77 -0.70
C ASP A 162 -0.41 1.66 0.11
N LEU A 163 -0.56 0.63 0.94
CA LEU A 163 -1.82 0.38 1.65
C LEU A 163 -2.30 1.57 2.51
N PRO A 164 -1.45 2.31 3.26
CA PRO A 164 -1.88 3.52 3.95
C PRO A 164 -2.45 4.60 3.02
N ASP A 165 -1.87 4.73 1.81
CA ASP A 165 -2.31 5.70 0.82
C ASP A 165 -3.64 5.29 0.17
N PHE A 166 -3.82 3.99 -0.09
CA PHE A 166 -5.10 3.43 -0.52
C PHE A 166 -6.22 3.72 0.49
N LEU A 167 -5.96 3.53 1.80
CA LEU A 167 -6.95 3.81 2.85
C LEU A 167 -7.32 5.29 2.92
N SER A 168 -6.32 6.16 2.82
CA SER A 168 -6.53 7.61 2.77
C SER A 168 -7.34 8.02 1.53
N TRP A 169 -7.06 7.43 0.37
CA TRP A 169 -7.86 7.63 -0.84
C TRP A 169 -9.30 7.12 -0.66
N LYS A 170 -9.52 5.92 -0.11
CA LYS A 170 -10.88 5.39 0.15
C LYS A 170 -11.71 6.31 1.04
N ALA A 171 -11.06 6.99 1.99
CA ALA A 171 -11.73 7.90 2.92
C ALA A 171 -11.99 9.31 2.34
N THR A 172 -11.19 9.75 1.37
CA THR A 172 -11.16 11.18 0.96
C THR A 172 -11.39 11.41 -0.53
N GLY A 173 -11.23 10.39 -1.38
CA GLY A 173 -11.16 10.51 -2.83
C GLY A 173 -9.87 11.12 -3.37
N ALA A 174 -8.97 11.60 -2.52
CA ALA A 174 -7.72 12.23 -2.94
C ALA A 174 -6.65 11.19 -3.26
N THR A 175 -6.01 11.30 -4.42
CA THR A 175 -4.90 10.44 -4.85
C THR A 175 -3.54 10.98 -4.38
N THR A 176 -3.49 11.76 -3.31
CA THR A 176 -2.22 12.23 -2.75
C THR A 176 -1.52 11.08 -2.02
N ARG A 177 -0.19 11.04 -2.06
CA ARG A 177 0.62 10.04 -1.36
C ARG A 177 1.28 10.62 -0.13
N SER A 178 1.42 9.81 0.91
CA SER A 178 2.17 10.16 2.10
C SER A 178 3.67 10.25 1.78
N LEU A 179 4.31 11.33 2.22
CA LEU A 179 5.77 11.43 2.10
C LEU A 179 6.48 10.28 2.84
N CYS A 180 5.88 9.79 3.93
CA CYS A 180 6.42 8.67 4.71
C CYS A 180 6.49 7.38 3.87
N THR A 181 5.40 6.99 3.20
CA THR A 181 5.37 5.77 2.38
C THR A 181 6.31 5.91 1.18
N LEU A 182 6.24 7.04 0.48
CA LEU A 182 7.06 7.33 -0.70
C LEU A 182 8.57 7.21 -0.41
N VAL A 183 9.05 7.86 0.66
CA VAL A 183 10.47 7.84 1.03
C VAL A 183 10.89 6.44 1.49
N CYS A 184 10.08 5.76 2.30
CA CYS A 184 10.45 4.49 2.89
C CYS A 184 10.37 3.30 1.91
N LYS A 185 9.47 3.34 0.91
CA LYS A 185 9.13 2.14 0.12
C LYS A 185 9.17 2.33 -1.39
N TRP A 186 9.25 3.55 -1.91
CA TRP A 186 9.18 3.83 -3.35
C TRP A 186 10.44 4.44 -3.97
N THR A 187 11.47 4.77 -3.18
CA THR A 187 12.71 5.46 -3.61
C THR A 187 12.54 6.96 -3.91
N TYR A 188 11.46 7.57 -3.43
CA TYR A 188 11.23 9.01 -3.53
C TYR A 188 12.18 9.79 -2.62
N SER A 189 12.73 10.90 -3.12
CA SER A 189 13.48 11.86 -2.30
C SER A 189 12.60 13.04 -1.90
N ALA A 190 12.55 13.36 -0.61
CA ALA A 190 11.83 14.54 -0.13
C ALA A 190 12.40 15.87 -0.70
N GLU A 191 13.68 15.88 -1.06
CA GLU A 191 14.37 17.06 -1.59
C GLU A 191 14.26 17.17 -3.12
N SER A 192 14.37 16.03 -3.82
CA SER A 192 14.55 16.01 -5.27
C SER A 192 13.48 15.23 -6.05
N GLY A 193 12.52 14.62 -5.35
CA GLY A 193 11.43 13.85 -5.95
C GLY A 193 11.86 12.49 -6.51
N TRP A 194 11.19 12.08 -7.58
CA TRP A 194 11.47 10.85 -8.32
C TRP A 194 12.77 10.93 -9.13
N SER A 195 13.42 9.78 -9.35
CA SER A 195 14.60 9.66 -10.20
C SER A 195 14.23 8.92 -11.49
N ASP A 196 13.88 9.63 -12.55
CA ASP A 196 13.49 9.03 -13.84
C ASP A 196 14.55 8.07 -14.39
N CYS A 197 15.82 8.42 -14.21
CA CYS A 197 16.92 7.59 -14.67
C CYS A 197 16.97 6.24 -13.93
N PHE A 198 16.55 6.20 -12.66
CA PHE A 198 16.40 4.94 -11.92
C PHE A 198 15.29 4.08 -12.51
N TRP A 199 14.08 4.64 -12.64
CA TRP A 199 12.91 3.90 -13.17
C TRP A 199 13.19 3.36 -14.58
N LYS A 200 13.79 4.17 -15.44
CA LYS A 200 14.25 3.75 -16.78
C LYS A 200 15.31 2.65 -16.71
N ARG A 201 16.30 2.79 -15.82
CA ARG A 201 17.39 1.82 -15.65
C ARG A 201 16.92 0.44 -15.20
N ILE A 202 15.87 0.37 -14.39
CA ILE A 202 15.33 -0.91 -13.87
C ILE A 202 14.23 -1.50 -14.76
N GLY A 203 13.95 -0.91 -15.92
CA GLY A 203 12.94 -1.41 -16.86
C GLY A 203 11.50 -0.96 -16.57
N LEU A 204 11.31 0.04 -15.72
CA LEU A 204 10.02 0.64 -15.34
C LEU A 204 9.86 2.08 -15.86
N GLY A 205 10.51 2.40 -16.98
CA GLY A 205 10.52 3.75 -17.55
C GLY A 205 9.15 4.27 -17.99
N ASP A 206 8.20 3.37 -18.27
CA ASP A 206 6.81 3.69 -18.59
C ASP A 206 6.05 4.37 -17.45
N LEU A 207 6.49 4.22 -16.19
CA LEU A 207 5.95 5.01 -15.09
C LEU A 207 6.30 6.51 -15.21
N THR A 208 7.33 6.86 -15.96
CA THR A 208 7.79 8.26 -16.09
C THR A 208 7.01 9.05 -17.15
N ASP A 209 6.36 8.38 -18.10
CA ASP A 209 5.78 9.00 -19.31
C ASP A 209 4.66 10.00 -19.00
N ASN A 210 3.93 9.80 -17.89
CA ASN A 210 2.84 10.67 -17.44
C ASN A 210 3.13 11.30 -16.06
N ASN A 211 4.36 11.75 -15.85
CA ASN A 211 4.79 12.36 -14.58
C ASN A 211 4.42 11.50 -13.35
N HIS A 212 4.65 10.18 -13.45
CA HIS A 212 4.40 9.24 -12.36
C HIS A 212 2.93 9.14 -11.91
N SER A 213 1.94 9.52 -12.75
CA SER A 213 0.53 9.56 -12.35
C SER A 213 -0.07 8.26 -11.81
N LYS A 214 0.56 7.10 -12.12
CA LYS A 214 0.15 5.80 -11.60
C LYS A 214 0.62 5.55 -10.16
N ILE A 215 1.62 6.29 -9.65
CA ILE A 215 2.26 6.07 -8.34
C ILE A 215 2.17 7.29 -7.44
#